data_AF-A0A2G4GPW5-F1
#
_entry.id   AF-A0A2G4GPW5-F1
#
_cell.length_a   1.000
_cell.length_b   1.000
_cell.length_c   1.000
_cell.angle_alpha   90.00
_cell.angle_beta   90.00
_cell.angle_gamma   90.00
#
_symmetry.space_group_name_H-M   'P 1'
#
loop_
_entity.id
_entity.type
_entity.pdbx_description
1 polymer ?
#
loop_
_entity_poly.entity_id
_entity_poly.type
_entity_poly.pdbx_seq_one_letter_code
_entity_poly.pdbx_strand_id
1 'polypeptide(L)'
;MYNPVDGKPDRMHIGARVLDLHNWIEIDKFYNEDISLKRKLLQERRDRVFVSTSQGDTGSKEVLDELLAYLPNRYPNEFSSPISVDPQLHPLEAASLLVQEDLCLMTQQGQDWVLTAGSICFPSRWDPRDKIGKSLLGIHEPVPHYDEKIGVATQSLFDKMSVNRPMWRVNWTIMDTPDLHQPVPVRRADSITVTKENLPDHLYFRRERQTLRKFPKSGDILFTIRTYTNTLAQAALDFPKFRTNLGKTLGGATPEMIDYKGWVSIMNDMQEWSASDL
;
A
#
# COMPACT_ATOMS: atom_id res chain seq x y z
N MET A 1 -9.01 1.15 13.69
CA MET A 1 -7.54 1.24 13.47
C MET A 1 -7.03 -0.14 13.03
N TYR A 2 -6.21 -0.23 12.00
CA TYR A 2 -5.80 -1.51 11.39
C TYR A 2 -4.61 -2.13 12.14
N ASN A 3 -4.80 -3.32 12.73
CA ASN A 3 -3.70 -4.14 13.26
C ASN A 3 -3.72 -5.55 12.64
N PRO A 4 -2.89 -5.81 11.63
CA PRO A 4 -2.76 -7.15 11.02
C PRO A 4 -1.92 -8.13 11.85
N VAL A 5 -1.26 -7.68 12.94
CA VAL A 5 -0.34 -8.51 13.74
C VAL A 5 -1.12 -9.24 14.84
N ASP A 6 -1.45 -10.51 14.58
CA ASP A 6 -2.29 -11.35 15.45
C ASP A 6 -1.51 -12.43 16.24
N GLY A 7 -0.18 -12.44 16.12
CA GLY A 7 0.70 -13.39 16.78
C GLY A 7 0.86 -14.72 16.04
N LYS A 8 0.21 -14.90 14.88
CA LYS A 8 0.53 -16.01 13.99
C LYS A 8 1.79 -15.69 13.18
N PRO A 9 2.54 -16.70 12.71
CA PRO A 9 3.63 -16.48 11.78
C PRO A 9 3.18 -15.66 10.58
N ASP A 10 4.04 -14.77 10.08
CA ASP A 10 3.74 -14.03 8.87
C ASP A 10 3.66 -15.00 7.68
N ARG A 11 2.43 -15.31 7.28
CA ARG A 11 2.14 -16.21 6.16
C ARG A 11 1.58 -15.38 5.03
N MET A 12 2.09 -15.62 3.81
CA MET A 12 1.45 -15.10 2.61
C MET A 12 0.05 -15.70 2.46
N HIS A 13 -0.96 -14.87 2.69
CA HIS A 13 -2.36 -15.19 2.47
C HIS A 13 -3.07 -13.94 1.95
N ILE A 14 -4.11 -14.14 1.13
CA ILE A 14 -4.83 -13.02 0.50
C ILE A 14 -5.52 -12.15 1.55
N GLY A 15 -6.09 -12.76 2.60
CA GLY A 15 -6.65 -12.05 3.76
C GLY A 15 -7.78 -11.05 3.46
N ALA A 16 -8.35 -11.13 2.25
CA ALA A 16 -9.24 -10.09 1.74
C ALA A 16 -10.68 -10.24 2.28
N ARG A 17 -11.28 -9.08 2.57
CA ARG A 17 -12.65 -8.92 3.08
C ARG A 17 -13.45 -8.14 2.05
N VAL A 18 -14.78 -8.26 2.10
CA VAL A 18 -15.65 -7.41 1.27
C VAL A 18 -15.50 -5.96 1.73
N LEU A 19 -15.34 -5.06 0.77
CA LEU A 19 -15.30 -3.62 1.00
C LEU A 19 -16.71 -3.05 0.97
N ASP A 20 -17.08 -2.35 2.04
CA ASP A 20 -18.18 -1.40 2.00
C ASP A 20 -17.72 -0.16 1.22
N LEU A 21 -18.36 0.13 0.08
CA LEU A 21 -18.00 1.27 -0.77
C LEU A 21 -18.16 2.60 -0.05
N HIS A 22 -19.00 2.72 0.97
CA HIS A 22 -19.05 3.92 1.80
C HIS A 22 -17.69 4.22 2.44
N ASN A 23 -16.88 3.20 2.69
CA ASN A 23 -15.53 3.29 3.26
C ASN A 23 -14.45 3.04 2.20
N TRP A 24 -14.70 3.33 0.93
CA TRP A 24 -13.72 3.08 -0.14
C TRP A 24 -12.41 3.84 0.09
N ILE A 25 -12.48 5.16 0.26
CA ILE A 25 -11.33 6.04 0.48
C ILE A 25 -11.33 6.53 1.93
N GLU A 26 -10.16 6.57 2.57
CA GLU A 26 -10.00 7.06 3.93
C GLU A 26 -9.16 8.33 3.99
N ILE A 27 -9.75 9.37 4.58
CA ILE A 27 -9.12 10.65 4.84
C ILE A 27 -8.95 10.83 6.34
N ASP A 28 -7.77 11.28 6.75
CA ASP A 28 -7.48 11.62 8.14
C ASP A 28 -6.91 13.04 8.29
N LYS A 29 -6.51 13.36 9.52
CA LYS A 29 -5.95 14.67 9.87
C LYS A 29 -4.67 15.04 9.10
N PHE A 30 -3.98 14.07 8.48
CA PHE A 30 -2.74 14.29 7.73
C PHE A 30 -2.97 14.55 6.23
N TYR A 31 -4.24 14.68 5.81
CA TYR A 31 -4.61 14.85 4.41
C TYR A 31 -3.84 15.99 3.72
N ASN A 32 -3.76 17.15 4.34
CA ASN A 32 -3.11 18.31 3.72
C ASN A 32 -1.60 18.12 3.59
N GLU A 33 -0.93 17.54 4.59
CA GLU A 33 0.49 17.22 4.52
C GLU A 33 0.78 16.19 3.42
N ASP A 34 0.00 15.10 3.38
CA ASP A 34 0.18 14.01 2.43
C ASP A 34 -0.05 14.48 0.99
N ILE A 35 -1.15 15.20 0.72
CA ILE A 35 -1.43 15.75 -0.61
C ILE A 35 -0.35 16.76 -1.03
N SER A 36 0.15 17.58 -0.10
CA SER A 36 1.25 18.51 -0.38
C SER A 36 2.54 17.77 -0.76
N LEU A 37 2.86 16.66 -0.07
CA LEU A 37 3.99 15.81 -0.40
C LEU A 37 3.81 15.13 -1.78
N LYS A 38 2.63 14.61 -2.09
CA LYS A 38 2.33 14.03 -3.42
C LYS A 38 2.52 15.07 -4.52
N ARG A 39 2.01 16.29 -4.32
CA ARG A 39 2.15 17.40 -5.29
C ARG A 39 3.62 17.76 -5.52
N LYS A 40 4.41 17.83 -4.44
CA LYS A 40 5.87 18.05 -4.54
C LYS A 40 6.57 16.91 -5.31
N LEU A 41 6.27 15.65 -4.99
CA LEU A 41 6.85 14.49 -5.66
C LEU A 41 6.50 14.43 -7.14
N LEU A 42 5.25 14.72 -7.51
CA LEU A 42 4.80 14.80 -8.90
C LEU A 42 5.46 15.95 -9.65
N GLN A 43 5.73 17.07 -8.99
CA GLN A 43 6.42 18.21 -9.61
C GLN A 43 7.92 17.94 -9.80
N GLU A 44 8.60 17.39 -8.78
CA GLU A 44 10.06 17.27 -8.76
C GLU A 44 10.57 15.94 -9.34
N ARG A 45 9.77 14.88 -9.24
CA ARG A 45 10.17 13.50 -9.56
C ARG A 45 9.05 12.73 -10.26
N ARG A 46 8.32 13.39 -11.17
CA ARG A 46 7.15 12.81 -11.86
C ARG A 46 7.42 11.42 -12.42
N ASP A 47 8.56 11.22 -13.08
CA ASP A 47 8.94 9.94 -13.69
C ASP A 47 9.06 8.80 -12.66
N ARG A 48 9.39 9.12 -11.41
CA ARG A 48 9.56 8.15 -10.31
C ARG A 48 8.26 7.75 -9.64
N VAL A 49 7.23 8.59 -9.71
CA VAL A 49 5.97 8.40 -8.96
C VAL A 49 4.76 8.27 -9.85
N PHE A 50 4.87 8.56 -11.15
CA PHE A 50 3.80 8.42 -12.12
C PHE A 50 4.27 7.65 -13.35
N VAL A 51 3.53 6.60 -13.69
CA VAL A 51 3.76 5.73 -14.86
C VAL A 51 2.43 5.45 -15.54
N SER A 52 2.39 5.42 -16.87
CA SER A 52 1.21 4.99 -17.61
C SER A 52 1.55 4.45 -19.01
N THR A 53 0.65 3.63 -19.53
CA THR A 53 0.57 3.17 -20.92
C THR A 53 -0.80 3.52 -21.48
N SER A 54 -0.94 3.58 -22.81
CA SER A 54 -2.21 3.95 -23.45
C SER A 54 -3.38 3.02 -23.13
N GLN A 55 -3.09 1.75 -22.79
CA GLN A 55 -4.10 0.78 -22.35
C GLN A 55 -4.77 1.20 -21.03
N GLY A 56 -4.13 2.03 -20.21
CA GLY A 56 -4.65 2.51 -18.94
C GLY A 56 -5.46 3.81 -19.02
N ASP A 57 -5.55 4.46 -20.18
CA ASP A 57 -6.15 5.80 -20.31
C ASP A 57 -7.65 5.79 -19.96
N THR A 58 -8.40 4.80 -20.46
CA THR A 58 -9.83 4.67 -20.22
C THR A 58 -10.15 4.49 -18.74
N GLY A 59 -9.51 3.53 -18.07
CA GLY A 59 -9.71 3.31 -16.64
C GLY A 59 -9.20 4.46 -15.80
N SER A 60 -8.11 5.13 -16.19
CA SER A 60 -7.61 6.31 -15.49
C SER A 60 -8.63 7.44 -15.49
N LYS A 61 -9.33 7.65 -16.61
CA LYS A 61 -10.43 8.61 -16.68
C LYS A 61 -11.60 8.19 -15.80
N GLU A 62 -11.98 6.92 -15.83
CA GLU A 62 -13.08 6.42 -14.99
C GLU A 62 -12.76 6.55 -13.50
N VAL A 63 -11.52 6.28 -13.07
CA VAL A 63 -11.07 6.48 -11.69
C VAL A 63 -11.24 7.94 -11.26
N LEU A 64 -10.82 8.90 -12.10
CA LEU A 64 -11.01 10.31 -11.81
C LEU A 64 -12.50 10.66 -11.70
N ASP A 65 -13.31 10.29 -12.70
CA ASP A 65 -14.75 10.58 -12.72
C ASP A 65 -15.45 10.00 -11.45
N GLU A 66 -15.06 8.80 -11.03
CA GLU A 66 -15.61 8.13 -9.85
C GLU A 66 -15.19 8.79 -8.53
N LEU A 67 -13.95 9.26 -8.41
CA LEU A 67 -13.49 10.00 -7.23
C LEU A 67 -14.12 11.40 -7.13
N LEU A 68 -14.28 12.09 -8.27
CA LEU A 68 -14.98 13.37 -8.35
C LEU A 68 -16.43 13.26 -7.86
N ALA A 69 -17.09 12.13 -8.14
CA ALA A 69 -18.44 11.84 -7.64
C ALA A 69 -18.42 11.37 -6.17
N TYR A 70 -17.46 10.51 -5.79
CA TYR A 70 -17.42 9.89 -4.47
C TYR A 70 -17.09 10.89 -3.34
N LEU A 71 -16.06 11.72 -3.53
CA LEU A 71 -15.49 12.52 -2.45
C LEU A 71 -16.47 13.54 -1.86
N PRO A 72 -17.20 14.36 -2.65
CA PRO A 72 -18.18 15.30 -2.09
C PRO A 72 -19.36 14.61 -1.40
N ASN A 73 -19.73 13.40 -1.85
CA ASN A 73 -20.80 12.62 -1.22
C ASN A 73 -20.36 12.02 0.11
N ARG A 74 -19.10 11.57 0.21
CA ARG A 74 -18.57 10.92 1.41
C ARG A 74 -18.03 11.92 2.45
N TYR A 75 -17.46 13.01 1.98
CA TYR A 75 -16.72 14.02 2.75
C TYR A 75 -17.20 15.43 2.35
N PRO A 76 -18.49 15.76 2.58
CA PRO A 76 -19.09 17.02 2.12
C PRO A 76 -18.53 18.27 2.81
N ASN A 77 -17.86 18.12 3.96
CA ASN A 77 -17.25 19.24 4.66
C ASN A 77 -15.84 19.54 4.12
N GLU A 78 -15.20 18.57 3.50
CA GLU A 78 -13.83 18.62 2.99
C GLU A 78 -13.81 18.89 1.48
N PHE A 79 -14.83 18.45 0.74
CA PHE A 79 -14.92 18.59 -0.71
C PHE A 79 -16.21 19.27 -1.16
N SER A 80 -16.05 20.36 -1.91
CA SER A 80 -17.15 20.98 -2.65
C SER A 80 -17.45 20.21 -3.94
N SER A 81 -18.70 20.26 -4.40
CA SER A 81 -19.10 19.76 -5.71
C SER A 81 -19.46 20.93 -6.64
N PRO A 82 -18.86 21.05 -7.85
CA PRO A 82 -17.84 20.16 -8.41
C PRO A 82 -16.44 20.41 -7.81
N ILE A 83 -15.62 19.37 -7.75
CA ILE A 83 -14.19 19.49 -7.44
C ILE A 83 -13.47 19.96 -8.71
N SER A 84 -12.69 21.03 -8.60
CA SER A 84 -11.84 21.51 -9.70
C SER A 84 -10.53 20.72 -9.75
N VAL A 85 -10.17 20.22 -10.93
CA VAL A 85 -8.89 19.53 -11.20
C VAL A 85 -8.20 20.19 -12.39
N ASP A 86 -6.87 20.08 -12.45
CA ASP A 86 -6.10 20.59 -13.59
C ASP A 86 -6.32 19.68 -14.82
N PRO A 87 -6.93 20.20 -15.91
CA PRO A 87 -7.22 19.42 -17.09
C PRO A 87 -5.97 19.04 -17.91
N GLN A 88 -4.80 19.61 -17.61
CA GLN A 88 -3.55 19.27 -18.28
C GLN A 88 -2.89 18.01 -17.69
N LEU A 89 -3.27 17.63 -16.47
CA LEU A 89 -2.75 16.42 -15.84
C LEU A 89 -3.37 15.17 -16.47
N HIS A 90 -2.59 14.09 -16.46
CA HIS A 90 -3.15 12.78 -16.76
C HIS A 90 -4.28 12.46 -15.75
N PRO A 91 -5.41 11.83 -16.15
CA PRO A 91 -6.55 11.65 -15.25
C PRO A 91 -6.21 10.93 -13.94
N LEU A 92 -5.37 9.88 -13.98
CA LEU A 92 -4.94 9.19 -12.76
C LEU A 92 -4.02 10.03 -11.85
N GLU A 93 -3.26 10.96 -12.43
CA GLU A 93 -2.43 11.92 -11.68
C GLU A 93 -3.31 12.97 -11.00
N ALA A 94 -4.28 13.53 -11.71
CA ALA A 94 -5.28 14.41 -11.12
C ALA A 94 -6.05 13.70 -9.99
N ALA A 95 -6.47 12.45 -10.21
CA ALA A 95 -7.15 11.62 -9.23
C ALA A 95 -6.29 11.38 -7.97
N SER A 96 -4.99 11.13 -8.14
CA SER A 96 -4.12 10.85 -6.99
C SER A 96 -3.91 12.10 -6.11
N LEU A 97 -4.04 13.31 -6.66
CA LEU A 97 -3.99 14.54 -5.89
C LEU A 97 -5.25 14.84 -5.07
N LEU A 98 -6.30 14.00 -5.19
CA LEU A 98 -7.53 14.11 -4.40
C LEU A 98 -7.57 13.18 -3.18
N VAL A 99 -6.66 12.20 -3.10
CA VAL A 99 -6.70 11.13 -2.09
C VAL A 99 -5.32 10.82 -1.52
N GLN A 100 -5.27 10.37 -0.26
CA GLN A 100 -4.01 10.00 0.41
C GLN A 100 -3.44 8.66 -0.11
N GLU A 101 -4.28 7.83 -0.72
CA GLU A 101 -3.91 6.55 -1.32
C GLU A 101 -2.99 6.72 -2.53
N ASP A 102 -2.04 5.81 -2.67
CA ASP A 102 -1.44 5.52 -3.98
C ASP A 102 -2.44 4.74 -4.84
N LEU A 103 -2.38 4.96 -6.15
CA LEU A 103 -3.32 4.41 -7.13
C LEU A 103 -2.57 3.55 -8.14
N CYS A 104 -2.97 2.28 -8.28
CA CYS A 104 -2.46 1.35 -9.29
C CYS A 104 -3.63 0.80 -10.11
N LEU A 105 -3.60 0.96 -11.44
CA LEU A 105 -4.64 0.50 -12.35
C LEU A 105 -4.19 -0.77 -13.06
N MET A 106 -4.98 -1.83 -12.90
CA MET A 106 -4.75 -3.13 -13.51
C MET A 106 -5.76 -3.34 -14.64
N THR A 107 -5.26 -3.48 -15.86
CA THR A 107 -6.07 -3.72 -17.07
C THR A 107 -5.89 -5.13 -17.56
N GLN A 108 -6.98 -5.78 -17.95
CA GLN A 108 -6.94 -7.11 -18.53
C GLN A 108 -6.40 -7.06 -19.97
N GLN A 109 -5.31 -7.79 -20.24
CA GLN A 109 -4.70 -7.94 -21.57
C GLN A 109 -4.53 -9.42 -21.88
N GLY A 110 -5.40 -9.96 -22.74
CA GLY A 110 -5.45 -11.41 -22.97
C GLY A 110 -5.89 -12.14 -21.70
N GLN A 111 -5.03 -13.01 -21.18
CA GLN A 111 -5.27 -13.76 -19.93
C GLN A 111 -4.67 -13.07 -18.70
N ASP A 112 -3.85 -12.04 -18.88
CA ASP A 112 -3.10 -11.40 -17.81
C ASP A 112 -3.77 -10.11 -17.33
N TRP A 113 -3.63 -9.82 -16.03
CA TRP A 113 -3.89 -8.49 -15.48
C TRP A 113 -2.57 -7.73 -15.43
N VAL A 114 -2.49 -6.62 -16.15
CA VAL A 114 -1.25 -5.84 -16.35
C VAL A 114 -1.36 -4.49 -15.67
N LEU A 115 -0.32 -4.04 -14.97
CA LEU A 115 -0.24 -2.67 -14.46
C LEU A 115 -0.08 -1.72 -15.64
N THR A 116 -1.11 -0.94 -15.95
CA THR A 116 -1.15 -0.03 -17.11
C THR A 116 -1.09 1.44 -16.73
N ALA A 117 -1.41 1.79 -15.49
CA ALA A 117 -1.18 3.12 -14.96
C ALA A 117 -0.96 3.07 -13.45
N GLY A 118 -0.19 4.03 -12.93
CA GLY A 118 0.03 4.15 -11.51
C GLY A 118 0.50 5.54 -11.10
N SER A 119 -0.07 6.05 -10.00
CA SER A 119 0.50 7.14 -9.21
C SER A 119 0.88 6.60 -7.83
N ILE A 120 2.17 6.31 -7.64
CA ILE A 120 2.75 5.67 -6.46
C ILE A 120 3.73 6.65 -5.82
N CYS A 121 3.22 7.52 -4.95
CA CYS A 121 4.01 8.49 -4.22
C CYS A 121 4.59 7.91 -2.94
N PHE A 122 3.94 6.92 -2.32
CA PHE A 122 4.34 6.35 -1.03
C PHE A 122 4.65 4.84 -1.13
N PRO A 123 5.59 4.42 -2.01
CA PRO A 123 5.97 3.03 -2.12
C PRO A 123 6.69 2.52 -0.87
N SER A 124 6.61 1.20 -0.66
CA SER A 124 7.31 0.47 0.41
C SER A 124 8.52 -0.28 -0.17
N ARG A 125 9.57 0.46 -0.53
CA ARG A 125 10.87 -0.03 -1.03
C ARG A 125 10.82 -0.66 -2.43
N TRP A 126 10.04 -0.07 -3.34
CA TRP A 126 9.98 -0.47 -4.76
C TRP A 126 9.69 0.72 -5.68
N ASP A 127 10.11 0.62 -6.95
CA ASP A 127 9.96 1.68 -7.96
C ASP A 127 8.86 1.27 -8.98
N PRO A 128 7.84 2.11 -9.24
CA PRO A 128 6.76 1.76 -10.17
C PRO A 128 7.22 1.59 -11.61
N ARG A 129 8.36 2.18 -12.01
CA ARG A 129 8.92 2.01 -13.36
C ARG A 129 9.43 0.59 -13.61
N ASP A 130 9.80 -0.12 -12.56
CA ASP A 130 10.18 -1.54 -12.66
C ASP A 130 8.96 -2.46 -12.77
N LYS A 131 7.74 -1.92 -12.60
CA LYS A 131 6.48 -2.68 -12.50
C LYS A 131 5.51 -2.40 -13.65
N ILE A 132 5.51 -1.18 -14.20
CA ILE A 132 4.63 -0.81 -15.32
C ILE A 132 4.78 -1.78 -16.49
N GLY A 133 3.66 -2.19 -17.08
CA GLY A 133 3.61 -3.14 -18.21
C GLY A 133 3.80 -4.60 -17.83
N LYS A 134 4.09 -4.93 -16.56
CA LYS A 134 4.18 -6.32 -16.10
C LYS A 134 2.82 -6.86 -15.70
N SER A 135 2.64 -8.18 -15.87
CA SER A 135 1.48 -8.90 -15.35
C SER A 135 1.48 -8.93 -13.81
N LEU A 136 0.34 -9.29 -13.22
CA LEU A 136 0.18 -9.47 -11.78
C LEU A 136 1.25 -10.42 -11.22
N LEU A 137 1.58 -11.50 -11.94
CA LEU A 137 2.67 -12.39 -11.58
C LEU A 137 4.04 -11.68 -11.67
N GLY A 138 4.31 -11.01 -12.79
CA GLY A 138 5.59 -10.32 -13.01
C GLY A 138 5.87 -9.16 -12.05
N ILE A 139 4.85 -8.50 -11.54
CA ILE A 139 4.98 -7.46 -10.50
C ILE A 139 5.51 -8.07 -9.19
N HIS A 140 5.06 -9.28 -8.86
CA HIS A 140 5.33 -9.96 -7.59
C HIS A 140 6.49 -10.96 -7.65
N GLU A 141 7.19 -11.09 -8.77
CA GLU A 141 8.37 -11.97 -8.92
C GLU A 141 9.41 -11.82 -7.79
N PRO A 142 9.71 -10.63 -7.24
CA PRO A 142 10.64 -10.49 -6.12
C PRO A 142 10.14 -11.03 -4.77
N VAL A 143 8.87 -11.41 -4.65
CA VAL A 143 8.26 -11.88 -3.39
C VAL A 143 8.54 -13.39 -3.25
N PRO A 144 9.24 -13.84 -2.19
CA PRO A 144 9.63 -15.24 -2.03
C PRO A 144 8.42 -16.18 -2.11
N HIS A 145 8.47 -17.23 -2.93
CA HIS A 145 7.38 -18.22 -3.08
C HIS A 145 6.01 -17.65 -3.47
N TYR A 146 5.93 -16.45 -4.03
CA TYR A 146 4.64 -15.86 -4.41
C TYR A 146 3.87 -16.75 -5.39
N ASP A 147 4.52 -17.14 -6.48
CA ASP A 147 3.90 -17.94 -7.54
C ASP A 147 3.36 -19.26 -6.97
N GLU A 148 4.21 -19.99 -6.27
CA GLU A 148 3.92 -21.30 -5.68
C GLU A 148 2.81 -21.25 -4.61
N LYS A 149 2.76 -20.19 -3.78
CA LYS A 149 1.88 -20.15 -2.61
C LYS A 149 0.57 -19.40 -2.84
N ILE A 150 0.60 -18.31 -3.60
CA ILE A 150 -0.54 -17.40 -3.73
C ILE A 150 -0.79 -16.84 -5.14
N GLY A 151 0.10 -17.07 -6.11
CA GLY A 151 -0.01 -16.54 -7.47
C GLY A 151 -1.32 -16.92 -8.14
N VAL A 152 -1.60 -18.23 -8.22
CA VAL A 152 -2.84 -18.79 -8.80
C VAL A 152 -4.09 -18.25 -8.09
N ALA A 153 -4.06 -18.17 -6.76
CA ALA A 153 -5.20 -17.69 -5.98
C ALA A 153 -5.46 -16.20 -6.22
N THR A 154 -4.39 -15.40 -6.38
CA THR A 154 -4.49 -13.96 -6.64
C THR A 154 -4.96 -13.69 -8.06
N GLN A 155 -4.46 -14.42 -9.05
CA GLN A 155 -4.96 -14.36 -10.43
C GLN A 155 -6.46 -14.71 -10.47
N SER A 156 -6.86 -15.82 -9.84
CA SER A 156 -8.27 -16.23 -9.79
C SER A 156 -9.17 -15.20 -9.10
N LEU A 157 -8.65 -14.48 -8.10
CA LEU A 157 -9.35 -13.38 -7.45
C LEU A 157 -9.66 -12.25 -8.42
N PHE A 158 -8.67 -11.82 -9.22
CA PHE A 158 -8.84 -10.77 -10.21
C PHE A 158 -9.81 -11.19 -11.32
N ASP A 159 -9.65 -12.41 -11.85
CA ASP A 159 -10.52 -12.94 -12.92
C ASP A 159 -11.99 -13.00 -12.50
N LYS A 160 -12.27 -13.37 -11.25
CA LYS A 160 -13.62 -13.51 -10.70
C LYS A 160 -14.16 -12.22 -10.07
N MET A 161 -13.39 -11.14 -10.07
CA MET A 161 -13.81 -9.89 -9.43
C MET A 161 -15.02 -9.30 -10.16
N SER A 162 -16.09 -9.07 -9.42
CA SER A 162 -17.30 -8.40 -9.90
C SER A 162 -17.35 -6.97 -9.41
N VAL A 163 -17.93 -6.06 -10.21
CA VAL A 163 -18.14 -4.65 -9.85
C VAL A 163 -18.84 -4.49 -8.49
N ASN A 164 -19.79 -5.38 -8.17
CA ASN A 164 -20.60 -5.31 -6.95
C ASN A 164 -19.93 -5.89 -5.69
N ARG A 165 -18.71 -6.41 -5.81
CA ARG A 165 -18.01 -7.05 -4.70
C ARG A 165 -16.54 -6.61 -4.62
N PRO A 166 -16.30 -5.31 -4.38
CA PRO A 166 -14.95 -4.83 -4.11
C PRO A 166 -14.42 -5.44 -2.81
N MET A 167 -13.12 -5.43 -2.68
CA MET A 167 -12.43 -6.09 -1.57
C MET A 167 -11.38 -5.19 -0.95
N TRP A 168 -10.99 -5.50 0.27
CA TRP A 168 -9.86 -4.85 0.92
C TRP A 168 -9.10 -5.82 1.81
N ARG A 169 -7.83 -5.50 2.06
CA ARG A 169 -6.92 -6.23 2.95
C ARG A 169 -6.00 -5.23 3.64
N VAL A 170 -5.21 -5.71 4.59
CA VAL A 170 -4.13 -4.93 5.19
C VAL A 170 -2.83 -5.66 4.97
N ASN A 171 -1.85 -4.95 4.42
CA ASN A 171 -0.47 -5.37 4.38
C ASN A 171 0.34 -4.56 5.41
N TRP A 172 1.49 -5.06 5.82
CA TRP A 172 2.33 -4.34 6.79
C TRP A 172 3.81 -4.72 6.69
N THR A 173 4.63 -3.83 7.23
CA THR A 173 6.06 -4.05 7.45
C THR A 173 6.57 -3.17 8.60
N ILE A 174 7.80 -3.43 9.03
CA ILE A 174 8.56 -2.53 9.91
C ILE A 174 9.57 -1.77 9.06
N MET A 175 9.65 -0.46 9.29
CA MET A 175 10.55 0.47 8.61
C MET A 175 11.46 1.17 9.62
N ASP A 176 12.62 1.60 9.16
CA ASP A 176 13.63 2.37 9.89
C ASP A 176 13.48 3.89 9.70
N THR A 177 12.42 4.32 9.03
CA THR A 177 12.12 5.73 8.75
C THR A 177 10.62 6.00 8.82
N PRO A 178 10.19 7.19 9.27
CA PRO A 178 8.79 7.61 9.19
C PRO A 178 8.37 7.98 7.76
N ASP A 179 9.33 8.18 6.85
CA ASP A 179 9.09 8.78 5.54
C ASP A 179 8.10 7.96 4.71
N LEU A 180 7.13 8.65 4.10
CA LEU A 180 6.13 7.99 3.28
C LEU A 180 6.69 7.51 1.93
N HIS A 181 7.58 8.27 1.32
CA HIS A 181 8.15 7.99 -0.01
C HIS A 181 9.46 7.19 0.10
N GLN A 182 9.39 5.87 -0.09
CA GLN A 182 10.54 4.96 0.00
C GLN A 182 10.66 4.12 -1.29
N PRO A 183 11.16 4.67 -2.41
CA PRO A 183 11.13 3.97 -3.71
C PRO A 183 12.30 3.00 -3.94
N VAL A 184 13.25 2.92 -3.02
CA VAL A 184 14.49 2.13 -3.21
C VAL A 184 14.43 0.86 -2.37
N PRO A 185 14.68 -0.33 -2.95
CA PRO A 185 14.91 -1.56 -2.20
C PRO A 185 16.07 -1.38 -1.23
N VAL A 186 15.95 -1.85 0.01
CA VAL A 186 17.06 -1.75 0.97
C VAL A 186 18.25 -2.56 0.48
N ARG A 187 19.36 -1.86 0.25
CA ARG A 187 20.69 -2.46 0.16
C ARG A 187 21.46 -2.00 1.40
N ARG A 188 21.35 -2.80 2.47
CA ARG A 188 21.94 -2.62 3.82
C ARG A 188 21.35 -1.48 4.66
N ALA A 189 20.88 -1.85 5.84
CA ALA A 189 20.57 -0.94 6.94
C ALA A 189 21.89 -0.58 7.65
N ASP A 190 22.60 0.43 7.16
CA ASP A 190 23.86 0.90 7.76
C ASP A 190 23.70 2.21 8.57
N SER A 191 22.49 2.78 8.72
CA SER A 191 22.36 4.14 9.28
C SER A 191 21.92 4.22 10.75
N ILE A 192 21.34 3.18 11.35
CA ILE A 192 20.85 3.25 12.74
C ILE A 192 21.31 2.02 13.52
N THR A 193 22.12 2.24 14.57
CA THR A 193 22.35 1.23 15.62
C THR A 193 21.09 1.17 16.48
N VAL A 194 20.23 0.20 16.16
CA VAL A 194 19.02 -0.09 16.92
C VAL A 194 19.39 -0.98 18.10
N THR A 195 18.89 -0.64 19.29
CA THR A 195 18.93 -1.50 20.49
C THR A 195 17.50 -1.71 20.98
N LYS A 196 17.25 -2.70 21.83
CA LYS A 196 15.91 -2.91 22.41
C LYS A 196 15.33 -1.70 23.15
N GLU A 197 16.17 -0.82 23.69
CA GLU A 197 15.76 0.38 24.43
C GLU A 197 15.30 1.51 23.48
N ASN A 198 15.99 1.70 22.35
CA ASN A 198 15.70 2.80 21.44
C ASN A 198 14.75 2.41 20.29
N LEU A 199 14.64 1.11 19.97
CA LEU A 199 13.82 0.65 18.85
C LEU A 199 12.36 1.09 18.88
N PRO A 200 11.69 1.26 20.05
CA PRO A 200 10.28 1.62 20.06
C PRO A 200 10.02 2.99 19.42
N ASP A 201 10.98 3.89 19.55
CA ASP A 201 10.88 5.28 19.07
C ASP A 201 11.56 5.47 17.70
N HIS A 202 12.43 4.55 17.29
CA HIS A 202 13.20 4.64 16.04
C HIS A 202 12.73 3.70 14.92
N LEU A 203 11.93 2.69 15.23
CA LEU A 203 11.30 1.83 14.24
C LEU A 203 9.81 2.16 14.09
N TYR A 204 9.33 1.97 12.86
CA TYR A 204 8.01 2.40 12.44
C TYR A 204 7.19 1.23 11.93
N PHE A 205 6.01 1.06 12.51
CA PHE A 205 4.99 0.13 12.02
C PHE A 205 4.27 0.77 10.83
N ARG A 206 4.64 0.34 9.62
CA ARG A 206 4.01 0.77 8.38
C ARG A 206 2.91 -0.20 7.99
N ARG A 207 1.71 0.32 7.78
CA ARG A 207 0.52 -0.44 7.40
C ARG A 207 -0.04 0.11 6.11
N GLU A 208 -0.50 -0.78 5.26
CA GLU A 208 -1.11 -0.45 3.99
C GLU A 208 -2.52 -1.03 3.98
N ARG A 209 -3.54 -0.17 4.06
CA ARG A 209 -4.91 -0.59 3.76
C ARG A 209 -5.04 -0.59 2.25
N GLN A 210 -5.25 -1.77 1.71
CA GLN A 210 -5.26 -2.01 0.27
C GLN A 210 -6.68 -2.33 -0.18
N THR A 211 -7.21 -1.61 -1.16
CA THR A 211 -8.52 -1.93 -1.75
C THR A 211 -8.39 -2.41 -3.19
N LEU A 212 -9.31 -3.25 -3.63
CA LEU A 212 -9.46 -3.70 -5.01
C LEU A 212 -10.90 -3.44 -5.43
N ARG A 213 -11.09 -2.60 -6.45
CA ARG A 213 -12.41 -2.25 -7.00
C ARG A 213 -12.38 -2.38 -8.52
N LYS A 214 -13.26 -3.22 -9.07
CA LYS A 214 -13.48 -3.33 -10.52
C LYS A 214 -14.46 -2.26 -10.98
N PHE A 215 -14.13 -1.56 -12.06
CA PHE A 215 -14.97 -0.52 -12.63
C PHE A 215 -15.84 -1.02 -13.78
N PRO A 216 -17.10 -0.54 -13.91
CA PRO A 216 -18.04 -1.06 -14.88
C PRO A 216 -17.80 -0.62 -16.32
N LYS A 217 -17.23 0.56 -16.58
CA LYS A 217 -17.07 1.05 -17.97
C LYS A 217 -15.79 0.51 -18.61
N SER A 218 -14.65 0.59 -17.93
CA SER A 218 -13.37 0.10 -18.46
C SER A 218 -13.17 -1.39 -18.23
N GLY A 219 -13.79 -1.96 -17.19
CA GLY A 219 -13.50 -3.33 -16.75
C GLY A 219 -12.20 -3.46 -15.97
N ASP A 220 -11.45 -2.37 -15.77
CA ASP A 220 -10.19 -2.35 -15.03
C ASP A 220 -10.42 -2.50 -13.53
N ILE A 221 -9.37 -2.94 -12.83
CA ILE A 221 -9.34 -3.05 -11.38
C ILE A 221 -8.39 -1.98 -10.85
N LEU A 222 -8.91 -1.07 -10.03
CA LEU A 222 -8.08 -0.16 -9.26
C LEU A 222 -7.69 -0.82 -7.94
N PHE A 223 -6.39 -0.82 -7.72
CA PHE A 223 -5.74 -1.14 -6.45
C PHE A 223 -5.34 0.17 -5.76
N THR A 224 -5.96 0.49 -4.62
CA THR A 224 -5.57 1.64 -3.81
C THR A 224 -4.73 1.20 -2.62
N ILE A 225 -3.75 2.02 -2.22
CA ILE A 225 -2.84 1.72 -1.12
C ILE A 225 -2.81 2.92 -0.16
N ARG A 226 -3.56 2.84 0.94
CA ARG A 226 -3.51 3.86 2.00
C ARG A 226 -2.43 3.51 3.02
N THR A 227 -1.41 4.35 3.11
CA THR A 227 -0.26 4.13 3.99
C THR A 227 -0.45 4.81 5.35
N TYR A 228 -0.32 4.06 6.44
CA TYR A 228 -0.25 4.59 7.81
C TYR A 228 1.11 4.24 8.42
N THR A 229 1.71 5.20 9.10
CA THR A 229 3.01 5.05 9.78
C THR A 229 2.91 5.54 11.20
N ASN A 230 3.36 4.73 12.16
CA ASN A 230 3.47 5.08 13.58
C ASN A 230 4.75 4.47 14.15
N THR A 231 5.33 5.07 15.18
CA THR A 231 6.42 4.42 15.94
C THR A 231 5.91 3.11 16.56
N LEU A 232 6.81 2.16 16.82
CA LEU A 232 6.46 0.93 17.53
C LEU A 232 5.91 1.22 18.94
N ALA A 233 6.42 2.27 19.61
CA ALA A 233 5.90 2.77 20.88
C ALA A 233 4.43 3.17 20.77
N GLN A 234 4.08 4.00 19.78
CA GLN A 234 2.69 4.40 19.55
C GLN A 234 1.82 3.20 19.17
N ALA A 235 2.32 2.28 18.34
CA ALA A 235 1.58 1.06 17.99
C ALA A 235 1.32 0.17 19.22
N ALA A 236 2.26 0.09 20.17
CA ALA A 236 2.08 -0.65 21.42
C ALA A 236 1.01 -0.02 22.34
N LEU A 237 0.85 1.31 22.31
CA LEU A 237 -0.23 2.02 23.01
C LEU A 237 -1.58 1.82 22.33
N ASP A 238 -1.62 1.93 21.00
CA ASP A 238 -2.84 1.86 20.21
C ASP A 238 -3.45 0.45 20.17
N PHE A 239 -2.62 -0.57 20.30
CA PHE A 239 -3.00 -1.95 20.07
C PHE A 239 -2.65 -2.87 21.26
N PRO A 240 -3.68 -3.32 22.01
CA PRO A 240 -3.48 -4.32 23.06
C PRO A 240 -2.75 -5.55 22.51
N LYS A 241 -1.72 -6.01 23.24
CA LYS A 241 -0.88 -7.18 22.90
C LYS A 241 -0.02 -7.03 21.64
N PHE A 242 0.07 -5.85 21.02
CA PHE A 242 0.86 -5.66 19.80
C PHE A 242 2.31 -6.12 19.96
N ARG A 243 2.98 -5.70 21.04
CA ARG A 243 4.36 -6.10 21.35
C ARG A 243 4.54 -7.62 21.37
N THR A 244 3.72 -8.32 22.17
CA THR A 244 3.75 -9.79 22.28
C THR A 244 3.42 -10.49 20.96
N ASN A 245 2.41 -10.00 20.23
CA ASN A 245 2.01 -10.59 18.96
C ASN A 245 3.09 -10.38 17.89
N LEU A 246 3.71 -9.21 17.84
CA LEU A 246 4.80 -8.91 16.92
C LEU A 246 5.97 -9.87 17.16
N GLY A 247 6.36 -10.09 18.42
CA GLY A 247 7.38 -11.08 18.78
C GLY A 247 7.08 -12.47 18.25
N LYS A 248 5.87 -12.99 18.48
CA LYS A 248 5.44 -14.31 17.99
C LYS A 248 5.42 -14.38 16.45
N THR A 249 4.91 -13.36 15.80
CA THR A 249 4.84 -13.28 14.33
C THR A 249 6.23 -13.29 13.71
N LEU A 250 7.14 -12.46 14.24
CA LEU A 250 8.53 -12.38 13.81
C LEU A 250 9.30 -13.69 14.09
N GLY A 251 9.08 -14.33 15.24
CA GLY A 251 9.72 -15.59 15.60
C GLY A 251 9.28 -16.78 14.73
N GLY A 252 8.15 -16.64 14.02
CA GLY A 252 7.67 -17.63 13.05
C GLY A 252 7.99 -17.31 11.59
N ALA A 253 8.64 -16.18 11.28
CA ALA A 253 8.97 -15.79 9.92
C ALA A 253 10.11 -16.64 9.35
N THR A 254 10.06 -16.97 8.05
CA THR A 254 11.15 -17.71 7.39
C THR A 254 12.34 -16.79 7.08
N PRO A 255 13.57 -17.31 6.96
CA PRO A 255 14.75 -16.50 6.62
C PRO A 255 14.57 -15.66 5.35
N GLU A 256 13.92 -16.22 4.32
CA GLU A 256 13.66 -15.52 3.05
C GLU A 256 12.69 -14.35 3.24
N MET A 257 11.67 -14.50 4.10
CA MET A 257 10.74 -13.41 4.41
C MET A 257 11.41 -12.31 5.24
N ILE A 258 12.27 -12.69 6.18
CA ILE A 258 13.07 -11.76 6.98
C ILE A 258 14.00 -10.94 6.08
N ASP A 259 14.68 -11.59 5.12
CA ASP A 259 15.53 -10.91 4.15
C ASP A 259 14.72 -9.99 3.23
N TYR A 260 13.63 -10.49 2.63
CA TYR A 260 12.76 -9.72 1.74
C TYR A 260 12.18 -8.47 2.40
N LYS A 261 11.74 -8.55 3.67
CA LYS A 261 11.22 -7.39 4.42
C LYS A 261 12.33 -6.50 5.00
N GLY A 262 13.59 -6.93 4.91
CA GLY A 262 14.74 -6.18 5.42
C GLY A 262 14.82 -6.17 6.94
N TRP A 263 14.44 -7.27 7.60
CA TRP A 263 14.40 -7.39 9.06
C TRP A 263 15.67 -8.00 9.67
N VAL A 264 16.61 -8.48 8.85
CA VAL A 264 17.81 -9.23 9.29
C VAL A 264 18.56 -8.53 10.42
N SER A 265 18.79 -7.22 10.32
CA SER A 265 19.57 -6.45 11.29
C SER A 265 18.82 -6.08 12.57
N ILE A 266 17.49 -6.17 12.57
CA ILE A 266 16.64 -5.72 13.69
C ILE A 266 15.95 -6.88 14.42
N MET A 267 16.09 -8.12 13.93
CA MET A 267 15.34 -9.27 14.44
C MET A 267 15.64 -9.60 15.90
N ASN A 268 16.92 -9.59 16.31
CA ASN A 268 17.30 -9.95 17.67
C ASN A 268 16.75 -8.93 18.69
N ASP A 269 16.97 -7.63 18.44
CA ASP A 269 16.47 -6.57 19.31
C ASP A 269 14.94 -6.53 19.35
N MET A 270 14.26 -6.76 18.22
CA MET A 270 12.80 -6.87 18.20
C MET A 270 12.29 -8.07 19.01
N GLN A 271 12.97 -9.21 18.98
CA GLN A 271 12.61 -10.38 19.81
C GLN A 271 12.80 -10.08 21.29
N GLU A 272 13.96 -9.54 21.69
CA GLU A 272 14.22 -9.15 23.08
C GLU A 272 13.22 -8.12 23.57
N TRP A 273 12.99 -7.07 22.79
CA TRP A 273 11.97 -6.08 23.10
C TRP A 273 10.61 -6.77 23.21
N SER A 274 10.19 -7.62 22.28
CA SER A 274 8.87 -8.23 22.35
C SER A 274 8.63 -9.12 23.58
N ALA A 275 9.70 -9.65 24.18
CA ALA A 275 9.69 -10.59 25.30
C ALA A 275 9.92 -9.93 26.67
N SER A 276 10.39 -8.68 26.72
CA SER A 276 10.61 -8.00 28.01
C SER A 276 9.28 -7.67 28.68
N ASP A 277 9.22 -7.90 29.99
CA ASP A 277 8.17 -7.35 30.83
C ASP A 277 8.24 -5.80 30.75
N LEU A 278 7.07 -5.15 30.76
CA LEU A 278 6.95 -3.69 30.85
C LEU A 278 7.28 -3.21 32.26
#